data_AF-A0A914R6M9-F1
#
_entry.id   AF-A0A914R6M9-F1
#
_cell.length_a   1.000
_cell.length_b   1.000
_cell.length_c   1.000
_cell.angle_alpha   90.00
_cell.angle_beta   90.00
_cell.angle_gamma   90.00
#
_symmetry.space_group_name_H-M   'P 1'
#
loop_
_entity.id
_entity.type
_entity.pdbx_description
1 polymer ?
#
loop_
_entity_poly.entity_id
_entity_poly.type
_entity_poly.pdbx_seq_one_letter_code
_entity_poly.pdbx_strand_id
1 'polypeptide(L)'
;AKFIWAIPNREDFRRNESVLKAQAFICFHRQNFKELYRILENNQFSPENHAELQDLWLKAHYTEAEKIRGRELGAVGKYRIRRKFPLPRTIWDGEETSYCFRVLSNWFKNRRQRDRAAENKERYAYFTLPLK
;
A
#
# COMPACT_ATOMS: atom_id res chain seq x y z
N ALA A 1 27.41 -9.72 0.10
CA ALA A 1 26.37 -9.80 1.16
C ALA A 1 25.88 -11.25 1.27
N LYS A 2 26.36 -12.00 2.27
CA LYS A 2 26.24 -13.47 2.36
C LYS A 2 25.83 -13.92 3.77
N PHE A 3 24.94 -13.17 4.42
CA PHE A 3 24.66 -13.31 5.85
C PHE A 3 23.37 -14.08 6.19
N ILE A 4 22.42 -14.17 5.25
CA ILE A 4 21.12 -14.83 5.49
C ILE A 4 21.24 -16.38 5.54
N TRP A 5 22.30 -16.95 4.98
CA TRP A 5 22.51 -18.41 4.90
C TRP A 5 23.25 -19.02 6.10
N ALA A 6 23.80 -18.19 7.00
CA ALA A 6 24.57 -18.65 8.16
C ALA A 6 23.75 -18.68 9.47
N ILE A 7 22.44 -18.45 9.38
CA ILE A 7 21.59 -18.42 10.57
C ILE A 7 21.31 -19.86 10.99
N PRO A 8 21.63 -20.27 12.23
CA PRO A 8 21.35 -21.61 12.75
C PRO A 8 19.87 -21.94 12.56
N ASN A 9 19.61 -23.23 12.29
CA ASN A 9 18.30 -23.85 12.05
C ASN A 9 17.38 -23.77 13.29
N ARG A 10 17.09 -22.56 13.77
CA ARG A 10 16.10 -22.27 14.81
C ARG A 10 14.80 -21.90 14.12
N GLU A 11 13.85 -22.83 14.21
CA GLU A 11 12.50 -22.77 13.63
C GLU A 11 11.74 -21.48 14.03
N ASP A 12 12.17 -20.86 15.13
CA ASP A 12 11.68 -19.61 15.71
C ASP A 12 11.89 -18.38 14.78
N PHE A 13 12.99 -18.34 14.01
CA PHE A 13 13.28 -17.22 13.11
C PHE A 13 12.53 -17.29 11.78
N ARG A 14 12.08 -18.49 11.37
CA ARG A 14 11.32 -18.66 10.12
C ARG A 14 9.92 -18.09 10.20
N ARG A 15 9.37 -17.97 11.42
CA ARG A 15 8.04 -17.41 11.68
C ARG A 15 8.06 -15.92 12.04
N ASN A 16 9.24 -15.30 12.14
CA ASN A 16 9.34 -13.88 12.45
C ASN A 16 8.93 -13.06 11.21
N GLU A 17 7.93 -12.20 11.37
CA GLU A 17 7.39 -11.35 10.30
C GLU A 17 8.49 -10.55 9.58
N SER A 18 9.49 -10.07 10.33
CA SER A 18 10.62 -9.31 9.76
C SER A 18 11.45 -10.13 8.78
N VAL A 19 11.64 -11.42 9.06
CA VAL A 19 12.40 -12.33 8.19
C VAL A 19 11.57 -12.68 6.95
N LEU A 20 10.28 -12.96 7.13
CA LEU A 20 9.36 -13.24 6.03
C LEU A 20 9.23 -12.03 5.09
N LYS A 21 9.17 -10.82 5.64
CA LYS A 21 9.19 -9.56 4.89
C LYS A 21 10.48 -9.44 4.08
N ALA A 22 11.64 -9.61 4.71
CA ALA A 22 12.93 -9.56 4.02
C ALA A 22 13.03 -10.61 2.90
N GLN A 23 12.53 -11.83 3.14
CA GLN A 23 12.46 -12.87 2.12
C GLN A 23 11.55 -12.49 0.95
N ALA A 24 10.37 -11.93 1.24
CA ALA A 24 9.45 -11.42 0.22
C ALA A 24 10.12 -10.36 -0.67
N PHE A 25 10.82 -9.39 -0.09
CA PHE A 25 11.59 -8.39 -0.84
C PHE A 25 12.70 -9.04 -1.69
N ILE A 26 13.44 -10.00 -1.14
CA ILE A 26 14.48 -10.70 -1.89
C ILE A 26 13.88 -11.46 -3.09
N CYS A 27 12.73 -12.13 -2.91
CA CYS A 27 12.02 -12.82 -3.99
C CYS A 27 11.59 -11.84 -5.10
N PHE A 28 11.08 -10.67 -4.71
CA PHE A 28 10.71 -9.61 -5.66
C PHE A 28 11.93 -9.15 -6.50
N HIS A 29 13.07 -8.87 -5.86
CA HIS A 29 14.29 -8.48 -6.56
C HIS A 29 14.84 -9.57 -7.50
N ARG A 30 14.65 -10.84 -7.14
CA ARG A 30 15.06 -11.99 -7.97
C ARG A 30 14.03 -12.34 -9.06
N GLN A 31 12.97 -11.54 -9.21
CA GLN A 31 11.83 -11.82 -10.10
C GLN A 31 11.17 -13.19 -9.87
N ASN A 32 11.28 -13.73 -8.66
CA ASN A 32 10.59 -14.97 -8.28
C ASN A 32 9.26 -14.64 -7.62
N PHE A 33 8.29 -14.25 -8.43
CA PHE A 33 6.97 -13.81 -7.95
C PHE A 33 6.15 -14.96 -7.36
N LYS A 34 6.33 -16.20 -7.84
CA LYS A 34 5.61 -17.37 -7.33
C LYS A 34 5.87 -17.61 -5.84
N GLU A 35 7.14 -17.59 -5.43
CA GLU A 35 7.50 -17.76 -4.02
C GLU A 35 7.09 -16.55 -3.17
N LEU A 36 7.14 -15.34 -3.73
CA LEU A 36 6.60 -14.15 -3.06
C LEU A 36 5.12 -14.34 -2.72
N TYR A 37 4.30 -14.75 -3.69
CA TYR A 37 2.86 -14.96 -3.47
C TYR A 37 2.62 -16.03 -2.41
N ARG A 38 3.36 -17.15 -2.50
CA ARG A 38 3.29 -18.23 -1.52
C ARG A 38 3.60 -17.76 -0.10
N ILE A 39 4.64 -16.94 0.10
CA ILE A 39 5.00 -16.41 1.42
C ILE A 39 3.87 -15.52 1.95
N LEU A 40 3.33 -14.65 1.10
CA LEU A 40 2.27 -13.72 1.48
C LEU A 40 0.94 -14.41 1.77
N GLU A 41 0.58 -15.48 1.06
CA GLU A 41 -0.68 -16.21 1.26
C GLU A 41 -0.66 -17.17 2.46
N ASN A 42 0.51 -17.68 2.87
CA ASN A 42 0.60 -18.72 3.91
C ASN A 42 0.93 -18.18 5.31
N ASN A 43 1.37 -16.92 5.43
CA ASN A 43 1.75 -16.33 6.72
C ASN A 43 0.84 -15.15 7.04
N GLN A 44 0.34 -15.08 8.28
CA GLN A 44 -0.36 -13.90 8.78
C GLN A 44 0.67 -12.83 9.16
N PHE A 45 0.38 -11.58 8.82
CA PHE A 45 1.21 -10.43 9.16
C PHE A 45 0.45 -9.49 10.08
N SER A 46 1.17 -8.72 10.88
CA SER A 46 0.60 -7.66 11.70
C SER A 46 0.20 -6.46 10.84
N PRO A 47 -0.85 -5.70 11.23
CA PRO A 47 -1.40 -4.60 10.43
C PRO A 47 -0.40 -3.47 10.14
N GLU A 48 0.62 -3.32 10.99
CA GLU A 48 1.75 -2.41 10.75
C GLU A 48 2.52 -2.71 9.46
N ASN A 49 2.60 -3.98 9.06
CA ASN A 49 3.32 -4.44 7.88
C ASN A 49 2.42 -4.55 6.65
N HIS A 50 1.10 -4.54 6.81
CA HIS A 50 0.15 -4.75 5.71
C HIS A 50 0.34 -3.73 4.59
N ALA A 51 0.49 -2.45 4.91
CA ALA A 51 0.61 -1.39 3.91
C ALA A 51 1.78 -1.62 2.93
N GLU A 52 2.94 -2.02 3.44
CA GLU A 52 4.12 -2.30 2.63
C GLU A 52 3.98 -3.60 1.82
N LEU A 53 3.40 -4.64 2.41
CA LEU A 53 3.21 -5.94 1.73
C LEU A 53 2.14 -5.87 0.64
N GLN A 54 1.09 -5.07 0.84
CA GLN A 54 0.07 -4.79 -0.18
C GLN A 54 0.65 -4.06 -1.39
N ASP A 55 1.50 -3.05 -1.14
CA ASP A 55 2.21 -2.35 -2.21
C ASP A 55 3.15 -3.31 -2.96
N LEU A 56 3.88 -4.17 -2.24
CA LEU A 56 4.76 -5.18 -2.83
C LEU A 56 3.99 -6.19 -3.70
N TRP A 57 2.84 -6.69 -3.23
CA TRP A 57 1.95 -7.59 -3.98
C TRP A 57 1.49 -6.97 -5.30
N LEU A 58 1.01 -5.72 -5.23
CA LEU A 58 0.55 -5.00 -6.42
C LEU A 58 1.69 -4.70 -7.40
N LYS A 59 2.84 -4.25 -6.88
CA LYS A 59 4.04 -4.00 -7.68
C LYS A 59 4.53 -5.28 -8.38
N ALA A 60 4.56 -6.40 -7.68
CA ALA A 60 4.94 -7.69 -8.25
C ALA A 60 4.06 -8.06 -9.46
N HIS A 61 2.73 -7.98 -9.30
CA HIS A 61 1.82 -8.25 -10.40
C HIS A 61 1.90 -7.24 -11.54
N TYR A 62 2.18 -5.96 -11.25
CA TYR A 62 2.41 -4.96 -12.30
C TYR A 62 3.66 -5.27 -13.09
N THR A 63 4.79 -5.52 -12.41
CA THR A 63 6.05 -5.87 -13.07
C THR A 63 5.91 -7.15 -13.88
N GLU A 64 5.21 -8.16 -13.38
CA GLU A 64 4.94 -9.40 -14.11
C GLU A 64 4.07 -9.15 -15.36
N ALA A 65 3.04 -8.31 -15.25
CA ALA A 65 2.19 -7.93 -16.38
C ALA A 65 2.90 -7.04 -17.42
N GLU A 66 3.75 -6.12 -16.97
CA GLU A 66 4.59 -5.26 -17.83
C GLU A 66 5.60 -6.10 -18.60
N LYS A 67 6.20 -7.10 -17.95
CA LYS A 67 7.14 -8.04 -18.59
C LYS A 67 6.46 -8.85 -19.69
N ILE A 68 5.23 -9.32 -19.46
CA ILE A 68 4.45 -10.07 -20.46
C ILE A 68 4.05 -9.19 -21.64
N ARG A 69 3.67 -7.93 -21.38
CA ARG A 69 3.18 -7.01 -22.43
C ARG A 69 4.29 -6.25 -23.17
N GLY A 70 5.48 -6.14 -22.59
CA GLY A 70 6.60 -5.34 -23.12
C GLY A 70 6.31 -3.84 -23.18
N ARG A 71 5.29 -3.35 -22.46
CA ARG A 71 4.88 -1.93 -22.38
C ARG A 71 4.42 -1.62 -20.96
N GLU A 72 4.64 -0.37 -20.55
CA GLU A 72 4.21 0.14 -19.24
C GLU A 72 2.70 0.03 -19.04
N LEU A 73 2.29 -0.32 -17.82
CA LEU A 73 0.89 -0.54 -17.52
C LEU A 73 0.17 0.80 -17.28
N GLY A 74 -0.72 1.17 -18.20
CA GLY A 74 -1.65 2.28 -18.01
C GLY A 74 -2.66 2.05 -16.88
N ALA A 75 -3.41 3.10 -16.49
CA ALA A 75 -4.38 3.06 -15.39
C ALA A 75 -5.40 1.92 -15.50
N VAL A 76 -5.92 1.67 -16.71
CA VAL A 76 -6.88 0.58 -16.98
C VAL A 76 -6.24 -0.80 -16.81
N GLY A 77 -4.96 -0.95 -17.18
CA GLY A 77 -4.20 -2.17 -16.96
C GLY A 77 -4.06 -2.47 -15.48
N LYS A 78 -3.64 -1.46 -14.71
CA LYS A 78 -3.50 -1.56 -13.24
C LYS A 78 -4.82 -1.91 -12.56
N TYR A 79 -5.95 -1.36 -13.03
CA TYR A 79 -7.29 -1.72 -12.55
C TYR A 79 -7.65 -3.18 -12.84
N ARG A 80 -7.42 -3.67 -14.06
CA ARG A 80 -7.69 -5.07 -14.42
C ARG A 80 -6.90 -6.03 -13.53
N ILE A 81 -5.64 -5.72 -13.24
CA ILE A 81 -4.80 -6.54 -12.36
C ILE A 81 -5.35 -6.57 -10.93
N ARG A 82 -5.71 -5.42 -10.35
CA ARG A 82 -6.32 -5.35 -9.00
C ARG A 82 -7.60 -6.17 -8.90
N ARG A 83 -8.42 -6.20 -9.96
CA ARG A 83 -9.64 -7.03 -9.99
C ARG A 83 -9.36 -8.52 -10.18
N LYS A 84 -8.32 -8.87 -10.93
CA LYS A 84 -7.96 -10.26 -11.21
C LYS A 84 -7.28 -10.93 -10.02
N PHE A 85 -6.47 -10.18 -9.28
CA PHE A 85 -5.70 -10.65 -8.14
C PHE A 85 -6.02 -9.78 -6.91
N PRO A 86 -7.12 -10.08 -6.19
CA PRO A 86 -7.44 -9.40 -4.95
C PRO A 86 -6.36 -9.68 -3.89
N LEU A 87 -6.24 -8.78 -2.91
CA LEU A 87 -5.29 -8.94 -1.82
C LEU A 87 -5.68 -10.16 -0.96
N PRO A 88 -4.72 -11.03 -0.59
CA PRO A 88 -5.01 -12.17 0.27
C PRO A 88 -5.32 -11.72 1.69
N ARG A 89 -6.18 -12.47 2.39
CA ARG A 89 -6.65 -12.15 3.76
C ARG A 89 -5.53 -12.08 4.81
N THR A 90 -4.38 -12.64 4.52
CA THR A 90 -3.18 -12.64 5.36
C THR A 90 -2.51 -11.26 5.48
N ILE A 91 -2.70 -10.39 4.49
CA ILE A 91 -2.21 -9.00 4.46
C ILE A 91 -3.37 -8.01 4.35
N TRP A 92 -4.60 -8.47 4.62
CA TRP A 92 -5.83 -7.70 4.46
C TRP A 92 -6.93 -8.20 5.41
N ASP A 93 -7.26 -7.42 6.44
CA ASP A 93 -8.28 -7.79 7.45
C ASP A 93 -9.74 -7.71 6.95
N GLY A 94 -9.95 -7.47 5.66
CA GLY A 94 -11.29 -7.45 5.08
C GLY A 94 -12.04 -6.13 5.27
N GLU A 95 -11.42 -5.09 5.83
CA GLU A 95 -11.94 -3.73 5.67
C GLU A 95 -11.97 -3.42 4.19
N GLU A 96 -13.15 -3.43 3.58
CA GLU A 96 -13.32 -3.20 2.15
C GLU A 96 -12.60 -1.92 1.71
N THR A 97 -11.77 -1.98 0.66
CA THR A 97 -10.97 -0.87 0.11
C THR A 97 -11.81 0.28 -0.45
N SER A 98 -13.04 0.47 0.04
CA SER A 98 -13.76 1.74 0.01
C SER A 98 -12.95 2.90 0.65
N TYR A 99 -11.89 2.60 1.40
CA TYR A 99 -11.01 3.57 2.05
C TYR A 99 -10.32 4.56 1.08
N CYS A 100 -9.97 4.20 -0.18
CA CYS A 100 -9.32 5.18 -1.07
C CYS A 100 -10.30 6.24 -1.62
N PHE A 101 -11.54 5.85 -1.93
CA PHE A 101 -12.58 6.80 -2.38
C PHE A 101 -13.12 7.64 -1.22
N ARG A 102 -13.35 7.02 -0.05
CA ARG A 102 -13.92 7.70 1.11
C ARG A 102 -12.91 8.65 1.76
N VAL A 103 -11.63 8.27 1.86
CA VAL A 103 -10.58 9.14 2.43
C VAL A 103 -10.29 10.31 1.51
N LEU A 104 -10.19 10.07 0.20
CA LEU A 104 -9.97 11.16 -0.75
C LEU A 104 -11.20 12.09 -0.81
N SER A 105 -12.42 11.55 -0.78
CA SER A 105 -13.66 12.33 -0.66
C SER A 105 -13.70 13.15 0.64
N ASN A 106 -13.33 12.56 1.78
CA ASN A 106 -13.26 13.25 3.05
C ASN A 106 -12.18 14.33 3.06
N TRP A 107 -11.03 14.10 2.43
CA TRP A 107 -9.98 15.10 2.23
C TRP A 107 -10.47 16.29 1.38
N PHE A 108 -11.17 16.02 0.28
CA PHE A 108 -11.77 17.07 -0.56
C PHE A 108 -12.88 17.85 0.17
N LYS A 109 -13.65 17.21 1.04
CA LYS A 109 -14.66 17.87 1.89
C LYS A 109 -13.99 18.78 2.94
N ASN A 110 -12.98 18.26 3.63
CA ASN A 110 -12.23 19.00 4.66
C ASN A 110 -11.44 20.17 4.06
N ARG A 111 -10.95 20.05 2.82
CA ARG A 111 -10.31 21.17 2.10
C ARG A 111 -11.30 22.29 1.80
N ARG A 112 -12.47 21.99 1.23
CA ARG A 112 -13.51 23.00 0.95
C ARG A 112 -14.05 23.69 2.21
N GLN A 113 -14.15 22.98 3.33
CA GLN A 113 -14.54 23.58 4.60
C GLN A 113 -13.49 24.56 5.12
N ARG A 114 -12.19 24.25 5.00
CA ARG A 114 -11.11 25.18 5.37
C ARG A 114 -11.12 26.44 4.51
N ASP A 115 -11.27 26.29 3.20
CA ASP A 115 -11.32 27.44 2.28
C ASP A 115 -12.52 28.35 2.59
N ARG A 116 -13.71 27.77 2.83
CA ARG A 116 -14.91 28.53 3.23
C ARG A 116 -14.78 29.19 4.62
N ALA A 117 -14.10 28.55 5.56
CA ALA A 117 -13.84 29.13 6.88
C ALA A 117 -12.83 30.29 6.82
N ALA A 118 -11.85 30.23 5.91
CA ALA A 118 -10.91 31.31 5.65
C ALA A 118 -11.61 32.53 5.04
N GLU A 119 -12.47 32.33 4.04
CA GLU A 119 -13.28 33.39 3.42
C GLU A 119 -14.20 34.08 4.45
N ASN A 120 -14.81 33.30 5.35
CA ASN A 120 -15.67 33.86 6.39
C ASN A 120 -14.86 34.66 7.43
N LYS A 121 -13.67 34.19 7.83
CA LYS A 121 -12.77 34.93 8.73
C LYS A 121 -12.29 36.24 8.10
N GLU A 122 -11.93 36.24 6.82
CA GLU A 122 -11.55 37.46 6.10
C GLU A 122 -12.71 38.45 6.08
N ARG A 123 -13.93 37.99 5.78
CA ARG A 123 -15.12 38.84 5.78
C ARG A 123 -15.38 39.50 7.14
N TYR A 124 -15.19 38.81 8.26
CA TYR A 124 -15.31 39.42 9.60
C TYR A 124 -14.10 40.32 9.96
N ALA A 125 -12.91 40.05 9.43
CA ALA A 125 -11.73 40.89 9.63
C ALA A 125 -11.86 42.26 8.94
N TYR A 126 -12.49 42.33 7.76
CA TYR A 126 -12.77 43.60 7.07
C TYR A 126 -13.86 44.44 7.75
N PHE A 127 -14.78 43.83 8.51
CA PHE A 127 -15.85 44.54 9.22
C PHE A 127 -15.48 44.96 10.66
N THR A 128 -14.30 44.59 11.17
CA THR A 128 -13.87 44.87 12.57
C THR A 128 -12.67 45.80 12.68
N LEU A 129 -12.16 46.36 11.57
CA LEU A 129 -11.12 47.38 11.61
C LEU A 129 -11.69 48.71 12.13
N PRO A 130 -11.17 49.29 13.23
CA PRO A 130 -11.61 50.60 13.69
C PRO A 130 -11.19 51.66 12.68
N LEU A 131 -12.17 52.40 12.16
CA LEU A 131 -11.98 53.62 11.37
C LEU A 131 -11.14 54.59 12.19
N LYS A 132 -9.91 54.86 11.74
CA LYS A 132 -9.07 55.94 12.27
C LYS A 132 -9.42 57.25 11.60
#